data_AF-A0AAW2QD98-F1
#
_entry.id   AF-A0AAW2QD98-F1
#
_cell.length_a   1.000
_cell.length_b   1.000
_cell.length_c   1.000
_cell.angle_alpha   90.00
_cell.angle_beta   90.00
_cell.angle_gamma   90.00
#
_symmetry.space_group_name_H-M   'P 1'
#
loop_
_entity.id
_entity.type
_entity.pdbx_description
1 polymer ?
#
loop_
_entity_poly.entity_id
_entity_poly.type
_entity_poly.pdbx_seq_one_letter_code
_entity_poly.pdbx_strand_id
1 'polypeptide(L)' 'MSEPQPKYSAFREASFGHATFAIKNRTHAHYSWHRNQDGYAVQADSIWFFNRFWHPIDDSTTAQS' A
#
# COMPACT_ATOMS: atom_id res chain seq x y z
N MET A 1 3.52 -0.48 19.55
CA MET A 1 2.92 0.54 18.66
C MET A 1 2.63 1.77 19.52
N SER A 2 3.06 2.96 19.12
CA SER A 2 2.69 4.20 19.82
C SER A 2 1.33 4.67 19.33
N GLU A 3 0.45 5.01 20.27
CA GLU A 3 -0.90 5.50 20.00
C GLU A 3 -1.04 6.98 20.39
N PRO A 4 -1.85 7.76 19.64
CA PRO A 4 -2.58 7.37 18.43
C PRO A 4 -1.65 7.21 17.21
N GLN A 5 -2.12 6.54 16.16
CA GLN A 5 -1.44 6.51 14.87
C GLN A 5 -1.11 7.94 14.39
N PRO A 6 0.17 8.26 14.13
CA PRO A 6 0.52 9.59 13.67
C PRO A 6 0.06 9.80 12.23
N LYS A 7 -0.30 11.03 11.88
CA LYS A 7 -0.86 11.39 10.56
C LYS A 7 0.00 11.01 9.35
N TYR A 8 1.31 10.85 9.53
CA TYR A 8 2.23 10.45 8.47
C TYR A 8 2.24 8.94 8.19
N SER A 9 1.66 8.12 9.08
CA SER A 9 1.55 6.67 8.89
C SER A 9 0.20 6.40 8.22
N ALA A 10 0.21 5.98 6.96
CA ALA A 10 -1.02 5.70 6.21
C ALA A 10 -1.68 4.38 6.65
N PHE A 11 -0.90 3.32 6.79
CA PHE A 11 -1.34 2.00 7.24
C PHE A 11 -0.24 1.33 8.10
N ARG A 12 -0.64 0.54 9.10
CA ARG A 12 0.27 -0.29 9.91
C ARG A 12 -0.48 -1.48 10.51
N GLU A 13 0.08 -2.67 10.38
CA GLU A 13 -0.44 -3.88 11.00
C GLU A 13 0.71 -4.82 11.39
N ALA A 14 0.62 -5.46 12.57
CA ALA A 14 1.64 -6.39 13.07
C ALA A 14 1.31 -7.84 12.70
N SER A 15 1.53 -8.19 11.43
CA SER A 15 1.33 -9.55 10.90
C SER A 15 2.54 -10.01 10.09
N PHE A 16 2.83 -11.32 10.10
CA PHE A 16 3.81 -11.90 9.17
C PHE A 16 3.24 -11.91 7.75
N GLY A 17 4.08 -11.71 6.74
CA GLY A 17 3.63 -11.60 5.36
C GLY A 17 4.74 -11.27 4.36
N HIS A 18 4.37 -11.05 3.11
CA HIS A 18 5.24 -10.56 2.05
C HIS A 18 4.53 -9.50 1.20
N ALA A 19 5.29 -8.69 0.47
CA ALA A 19 4.74 -7.70 -0.45
C ALA A 19 5.14 -7.97 -1.89
N THR A 20 4.31 -7.51 -2.83
CA THR A 20 4.59 -7.52 -4.27
C THR A 20 4.42 -6.12 -4.81
N PHE A 21 5.40 -5.68 -5.60
CA PHE A 21 5.36 -4.40 -6.33
C PHE A 21 5.37 -4.67 -7.84
N ALA A 22 4.21 -4.57 -8.47
CA ALA A 22 4.00 -4.93 -9.87
C ALA A 22 3.97 -3.67 -10.74
N ILE A 23 5.07 -3.40 -11.44
CA ILE A 23 5.16 -2.32 -12.44
C ILE A 23 4.30 -2.68 -13.63
N LYS A 24 3.34 -1.81 -13.99
CA LYS A 24 2.45 -2.03 -15.13
C LYS A 24 2.94 -1.31 -16.37
N ASN A 25 3.38 -0.06 -16.21
CA ASN A 25 3.87 0.79 -17.28
C ASN A 25 4.63 1.99 -16.68
N ARG A 26 5.00 2.97 -17.53
CA ARG A 26 5.75 4.16 -17.09
C ARG A 26 5.02 5.03 -16.05
N THR A 27 3.69 4.92 -15.94
CA THR A 27 2.88 5.78 -15.07
C THR A 27 2.34 5.06 -13.83
N HIS A 28 2.17 3.74 -13.86
CA HIS A 28 1.48 2.99 -12.81
C HIS A 28 2.28 1.76 -12.33
N ALA A 29 2.29 1.58 -11.01
CA ALA A 29 2.67 0.33 -10.37
C ALA A 29 1.67 -0.02 -9.27
N HIS A 30 1.40 -1.31 -9.08
CA HIS A 30 0.50 -1.78 -8.03
C HIS A 30 1.30 -2.41 -6.90
N TYR A 31 1.14 -1.89 -5.70
CA TYR A 31 1.66 -2.50 -4.48
C TYR A 31 0.56 -3.31 -3.80
N SER A 32 0.91 -4.49 -3.32
CA SER A 32 0.03 -5.30 -2.47
C SER A 32 0.84 -6.00 -1.38
N TRP A 33 0.36 -5.96 -0.15
CA TRP A 33 0.89 -6.71 0.97
C TRP A 33 -0.05 -7.87 1.33
N HIS A 34 0.51 -9.06 1.48
CA HIS A 34 -0.19 -10.31 1.75
C HIS A 34 0.24 -10.83 3.11
N ARG A 35 -0.71 -11.16 3.98
CA ARG A 35 -0.44 -11.75 5.30
C ARG A 35 -0.40 -13.26 5.21
N ASN A 36 0.42 -13.90 6.04
CA ASN A 36 0.58 -15.35 6.05
C ASN A 36 -0.71 -16.09 6.46
N GLN A 37 -1.55 -15.48 7.29
CA GLN A 37 -2.81 -16.08 7.76
C GLN A 37 -3.97 -15.97 6.76
N ASP A 38 -3.83 -15.17 5.69
CA ASP A 38 -4.87 -15.04 4.68
C ASP A 38 -4.68 -16.02 3.51
N GLY A 39 -5.71 -16.21 2.70
CA GLY A 39 -5.58 -16.96 1.45
C GLY A 39 -4.65 -16.25 0.45
N TYR A 40 -3.99 -17.02 -0.42
CA TYR A 40 -2.99 -16.52 -1.39
C TYR A 40 -3.39 -15.31 -2.25
N ALA A 41 -4.68 -15.10 -2.50
CA ALA A 41 -5.18 -13.99 -3.31
C ALA A 41 -5.61 -12.75 -2.49
N VAL A 42 -5.59 -12.84 -1.16
CA VAL A 42 -6.10 -11.80 -0.27
C VAL A 42 -4.99 -10.80 0.05
N GLN A 43 -5.26 -9.54 -0.31
CA GLN A 43 -4.38 -8.42 -0.06
C GLN A 43 -4.84 -7.72 1.23
N ALA A 44 -3.97 -7.67 2.23
CA ALA A 44 -4.25 -6.98 3.49
C ALA A 44 -4.06 -5.47 3.39
N ASP A 45 -3.16 -5.03 2.51
CA ASP A 45 -3.02 -3.64 2.09
C ASP A 45 -2.70 -3.58 0.59
N SER A 46 -3.18 -2.55 -0.09
CA SER A 46 -2.90 -2.32 -1.51
C SER A 46 -3.01 -0.84 -1.88
N ILE A 47 -2.14 -0.40 -2.78
CA ILE A 47 -2.11 0.98 -3.27
C ILE A 47 -1.60 1.03 -4.71
N TRP A 48 -2.17 1.96 -5.47
CA TRP A 48 -1.63 2.36 -6.77
C TRP A 48 -0.58 3.44 -6.59
N PHE A 49 0.63 3.17 -7.07
CA PHE A 49 1.67 4.17 -7.18
C PHE A 49 1.55 4.87 -8.52
N PHE A 50 1.50 6.20 -8.47
CA PHE A 50 1.62 7.03 -9.65
C PHE A 50 3.05 7.55 -9.80
N ASN A 51 3.65 7.34 -10.97
CA ASN A 51 5.05 7.68 -11.19
C ASN A 51 5.28 9.19 -11.03
N ARG A 52 6.18 9.60 -10.13
CA ARG A 52 6.44 11.02 -9.83
C ARG A 52 7.02 11.84 -10.99
N PHE A 53 7.48 11.21 -12.08
CA PHE A 53 7.96 11.92 -13.26
C PHE A 53 6.91 11.91 -14.38
N TRP A 54 6.36 10.75 -14.71
CA TRP A 54 5.44 10.57 -15.84
C TRP A 54 3.96 10.79 -15.47
N HIS A 55 3.61 10.77 -14.18
CA HIS A 55 2.24 10.92 -13.67
C HIS A 55 2.21 11.43 -12.21
N PRO A 56 2.65 12.67 -11.93
CA PRO A 56 2.82 13.21 -10.57
C PRO A 56 1.50 13.68 -9.95
N ILE A 57 0.51 12.80 -9.85
CA ILE A 57 -0.74 13.07 -9.15
C ILE A 57 -0.69 12.47 -7.74
N ASP A 58 -1.50 13.01 -6.84
CA ASP A 58 -1.59 12.51 -5.47
C ASP A 58 -2.17 11.08 -5.43
N ASP A 59 -1.40 10.14 -4.88
CA ASP A 59 -1.78 8.75 -4.63
C ASP A 59 -2.05 8.46 -3.15
N SER A 60 -2.10 9.49 -2.28
CA SER A 60 -2.28 9.26 -0.86
C SER A 60 -3.62 8.57 -0.53
N THR A 61 -3.53 7.47 0.22
CA THR A 61 -4.66 6.61 0.61
C THR A 61 -5.35 7.08 1.89
N THR A 62 -5.38 8.39 2.16
CA THR A 62 -5.95 8.91 3.42
C THR A 62 -7.35 8.33 3.61
N ALA A 63 -7.53 7.54 4.67
CA ALA A 63 -8.84 7.06 5.04
C ALA A 63 -9.75 8.28 5.23
N GLN A 64 -10.78 8.42 4.40
CA GLN A 64 -11.88 9.32 4.71
C GLN A 64 -12.53 8.75 5.97
N SER A 65 -12.22 9.37 7.11
CA SER A 65 -12.94 9.20 8.37
C SER A 65 -14.36 9.73 8.23
#